data_AF-A0A7X9BSV9-F1
#
_entry.id   AF-A0A7X9BSV9-F1
#
_cell.length_a   1.000
_cell.length_b   1.000
_cell.length_c   1.000
_cell.angle_alpha   90.00
_cell.angle_beta   90.00
_cell.angle_gamma   90.00
#
_symmetry.space_group_name_H-M   'P 1'
#
loop_
_entity.id
_entity.type
_entity.pdbx_description
1 polymer ?
#
loop_
_entity_poly.entity_id
_entity_poly.type
_entity_poly.pdbx_seq_one_letter_code
_entity_poly.pdbx_strand_id
1 'polypeptide(L)'
;MFTWSLRNERNVNDGFFDIKFFDDGVYLTVYPPAEKGKAVEVVDVLKKLERKKVKNYNRKSINECVMKANKVPVKIAEPQKEEILDAQASVFVAPDRMKAYLTLLPPEGGRMLTKDELISVLKNNGVIFGINDLLLEGIVKNPIYGKMICVAEGEPPINGQNGKVEFHFNIKKDTKPTILADGSVDFRQLNIVENVRKGQKLCTLIPPEDGIPGKTVMGADVPAKPGKKASLPRGKNVEPDEEGRSLIASIDGQVVYNDEKINVFSIYEVHADVDNSTGNISFVGNIIIRGNVLSGFTVEAGGNVEVWGVVEGAVIKADGDIVLRRGMQGLGKGKLISGGDI
;
A
#
# COMPACT_ATOMS: atom_id res chain seq x y z
N MET A 1 -9.39 30.09 -5.75
CA MET A 1 -10.72 29.73 -5.24
C MET A 1 -11.73 30.08 -6.33
N PHE A 2 -12.00 29.16 -7.26
CA PHE A 2 -12.90 29.39 -8.40
C PHE A 2 -14.03 28.37 -8.31
N THR A 3 -15.14 28.78 -7.69
CA THR A 3 -16.39 28.03 -7.69
C THR A 3 -17.15 28.35 -8.97
N TRP A 4 -16.97 27.54 -10.00
CA TRP A 4 -17.83 27.58 -11.19
C TRP A 4 -18.93 26.54 -11.03
N SER A 5 -20.09 26.98 -10.53
CA SER A 5 -21.30 26.17 -10.54
C SER A 5 -21.94 26.29 -11.93
N LEU A 6 -21.61 25.38 -12.84
CA LEU A 6 -22.49 25.10 -13.98
C LEU A 6 -23.39 23.92 -13.63
N ARG A 7 -24.45 24.24 -12.89
CA ARG A 7 -25.62 23.38 -12.80
C ARG A 7 -26.44 23.62 -14.05
N ASN A 8 -26.13 22.90 -15.14
CA ASN A 8 -27.02 22.86 -16.30
C ASN A 8 -27.82 21.55 -16.28
N GLU A 9 -28.57 21.35 -15.20
CA GLU A 9 -29.79 20.55 -15.23
C GLU A 9 -30.92 21.54 -15.51
N ARG A 10 -31.13 21.91 -16.78
CA ARG A 10 -32.33 22.67 -17.13
C ARG A 10 -33.53 21.80 -16.82
N ASN A 11 -34.37 22.25 -15.90
CA ASN A 11 -35.62 21.56 -15.64
C ASN A 11 -36.53 21.81 -16.85
N VAL A 12 -37.23 20.80 -17.35
CA VAL A 12 -38.06 20.90 -18.58
C VAL A 12 -39.15 21.99 -18.44
N ASN A 13 -39.46 22.35 -17.20
CA ASN A 13 -40.45 23.34 -16.82
C ASN A 13 -39.89 24.78 -16.76
N ASP A 14 -38.58 25.01 -16.82
CA ASP A 14 -38.00 26.35 -16.74
C ASP A 14 -38.32 27.21 -17.97
N GLY A 15 -38.47 28.53 -17.75
CA GLY A 15 -38.59 29.48 -18.84
C GLY A 15 -37.30 29.54 -19.65
N PHE A 16 -37.40 29.72 -20.96
CA PHE A 16 -36.24 29.81 -21.84
C PHE A 16 -36.37 30.99 -22.78
N PHE A 17 -35.27 31.37 -23.42
CA PHE A 17 -35.26 32.47 -24.37
C PHE A 17 -34.43 32.13 -25.61
N ASP A 18 -34.86 32.70 -26.72
CA ASP A 18 -34.24 32.53 -28.04
C ASP A 18 -33.81 33.90 -28.58
N ILE A 19 -32.66 33.92 -29.27
CA ILE A 19 -32.14 35.13 -29.91
C ILE A 19 -31.93 34.79 -31.38
N LYS A 20 -32.67 35.47 -32.25
CA LYS A 20 -32.61 35.29 -33.70
C LYS A 20 -31.98 36.51 -34.37
N PHE A 21 -31.15 36.23 -35.35
CA PHE A 21 -30.49 37.23 -36.17
C PHE A 21 -31.17 37.24 -37.54
N PHE A 22 -31.76 38.37 -37.91
CA PHE A 22 -32.39 38.60 -39.21
C PHE A 22 -31.71 39.76 -39.91
N ASP A 23 -31.95 39.91 -41.22
CA ASP A 23 -31.38 40.99 -42.04
C ASP A 23 -31.80 42.39 -41.58
N ASP A 24 -32.92 42.49 -40.83
CA ASP A 24 -33.49 43.74 -40.31
C ASP A 24 -33.26 43.97 -38.80
N GLY A 25 -32.65 43.01 -38.08
CA GLY A 25 -32.29 43.18 -36.68
C GLY A 25 -32.03 41.91 -35.89
N VAL A 26 -31.64 42.07 -34.63
CA VAL A 26 -31.53 40.99 -33.64
C VAL A 26 -32.79 40.99 -32.77
N TYR A 27 -33.45 39.86 -32.66
CA TYR A 27 -34.71 39.71 -31.93
C TYR A 27 -34.57 38.75 -30.75
N LEU A 28 -35.13 39.13 -29.61
CA LEU A 28 -35.24 38.31 -28.41
C LEU A 28 -36.68 37.80 -28.26
N THR A 29 -36.84 36.50 -28.02
CA THR A 29 -38.12 35.89 -27.68
C THR A 29 -38.00 35.20 -26.34
N VAL A 30 -38.83 35.58 -25.36
CA VAL A 30 -38.83 34.97 -24.02
C VAL A 30 -40.09 34.12 -23.85
N TYR A 31 -39.87 32.86 -23.48
CA TYR A 31 -40.91 31.89 -23.19
C TYR A 31 -41.07 31.78 -21.67
N PRO A 32 -42.31 31.85 -21.17
CA PRO A 32 -42.56 31.79 -19.74
C PRO A 32 -42.31 30.37 -19.21
N PRO A 33 -41.96 30.21 -17.93
CA PRO A 33 -41.86 28.89 -17.31
C PRO A 33 -43.21 28.16 -17.31
N ALA A 34 -43.15 26.83 -17.34
CA ALA A 34 -44.29 25.96 -17.08
C ALA A 34 -44.34 25.59 -15.59
N GLU A 35 -45.55 25.48 -15.04
CA GLU A 35 -45.79 25.04 -13.65
C GLU A 35 -44.94 25.79 -12.59
N LYS A 36 -43.98 25.10 -11.95
CA LYS A 36 -43.07 25.63 -10.91
C LYS A 36 -41.66 25.96 -11.44
N GLY A 37 -41.49 26.07 -12.76
CA GLY A 37 -40.20 26.37 -13.36
C GLY A 37 -39.69 27.78 -13.05
N LYS A 38 -38.38 27.97 -13.13
CA LYS A 38 -37.73 29.26 -12.92
C LYS A 38 -37.97 30.19 -14.11
N ALA A 39 -38.33 31.44 -13.86
CA ALA A 39 -38.43 32.46 -14.91
C ALA A 39 -37.04 32.87 -15.42
N VAL A 40 -36.98 33.30 -16.69
CA VAL A 40 -35.76 33.84 -17.30
C VAL A 40 -35.37 35.14 -16.60
N GLU A 41 -34.11 35.26 -16.17
CA GLU A 41 -33.58 36.50 -15.63
C GLU A 41 -32.90 37.33 -16.72
N VAL A 42 -33.00 38.65 -16.61
CA VAL A 42 -32.32 39.59 -17.53
C VAL A 42 -30.81 39.32 -17.56
N VAL A 43 -30.22 38.95 -16.44
CA VAL A 43 -28.79 38.63 -16.32
C VAL A 43 -28.39 37.48 -17.25
N ASP A 44 -29.24 36.46 -17.39
CA ASP A 44 -28.96 35.31 -18.26
C ASP A 44 -29.01 35.70 -19.74
N VAL A 45 -29.93 36.60 -20.10
CA VAL A 45 -30.02 37.18 -21.45
C VAL A 45 -28.79 38.02 -21.78
N LEU A 46 -28.37 38.89 -20.86
CA LEU A 46 -27.18 39.73 -21.03
C LEU A 46 -25.90 38.89 -21.18
N LYS A 47 -25.72 37.86 -20.34
CA LYS A 47 -24.59 36.91 -20.47
C LYS A 47 -24.56 36.25 -21.84
N LYS A 48 -25.71 35.87 -22.41
CA LYS A 48 -25.77 35.26 -23.74
C LYS A 48 -25.48 36.28 -24.85
N LEU A 49 -25.95 37.52 -24.73
CA LEU A 49 -25.64 38.60 -25.67
C LEU A 49 -24.15 38.96 -25.67
N GLU A 50 -23.51 39.03 -24.49
CA GLU A 50 -22.07 39.23 -24.35
C GLU A 50 -21.28 38.09 -25.00
N ARG A 51 -21.66 36.83 -24.76
CA ARG A 51 -21.02 35.66 -25.38
C ARG A 51 -21.16 35.64 -26.90
N LYS A 52 -22.32 36.07 -27.44
CA LYS A 52 -22.55 36.25 -28.87
C LYS A 52 -21.99 37.56 -29.44
N LYS A 53 -21.29 38.36 -28.62
CA LYS A 53 -20.73 39.68 -28.95
C LYS A 53 -21.71 40.66 -29.61
N VAL A 54 -22.99 40.58 -29.24
CA VAL A 54 -24.01 41.51 -29.74
C VAL A 54 -23.76 42.88 -29.14
N LYS A 55 -23.58 43.90 -29.99
CA LYS A 55 -23.31 45.28 -29.58
C LYS A 55 -24.56 46.14 -29.68
N ASN A 56 -24.57 47.26 -28.95
CA ASN A 56 -25.59 48.30 -29.06
C ASN A 56 -27.04 47.80 -28.90
N TYR A 57 -27.27 46.87 -27.98
CA TYR A 57 -28.60 46.36 -27.69
C TYR A 57 -29.41 47.30 -26.78
N ASN A 58 -30.73 47.37 -27.00
CA ASN A 58 -31.67 48.16 -26.24
C ASN A 58 -32.05 47.44 -24.94
N ARG A 59 -31.41 47.85 -23.83
CA ARG A 59 -31.65 47.28 -22.50
C ARG A 59 -33.10 47.45 -22.00
N LYS A 60 -33.80 48.52 -22.41
CA LYS A 60 -35.21 48.73 -22.08
C LYS A 60 -36.08 47.68 -22.75
N SER A 61 -35.86 47.42 -24.05
CA SER A 61 -36.55 46.37 -24.80
C SER A 61 -36.29 44.97 -24.23
N ILE A 62 -35.06 44.69 -23.77
CA ILE A 62 -34.73 43.40 -23.12
C ILE A 62 -35.51 43.24 -21.82
N ASN A 63 -35.49 44.25 -20.94
CA ASN A 63 -36.23 44.20 -19.67
C ASN A 63 -37.74 43.99 -19.91
N GLU A 64 -38.33 44.75 -20.85
CA GLU A 64 -39.75 44.62 -21.17
C GLU A 64 -40.09 43.24 -21.75
N CYS A 65 -39.23 42.67 -22.60
CA CYS A 65 -39.42 41.34 -23.17
C CYS A 65 -39.34 40.24 -22.10
N VAL A 66 -38.36 40.33 -21.19
CA VAL A 66 -38.20 39.38 -20.08
C VAL A 66 -39.37 39.48 -19.09
N MET A 67 -39.85 40.68 -18.79
CA MET A 67 -41.01 40.88 -17.90
C MET A 67 -42.31 40.37 -18.52
N LYS A 68 -42.53 40.57 -19.83
CA LYS A 68 -43.75 40.14 -20.51
C LYS A 68 -43.77 38.64 -20.77
N ALA A 69 -42.62 38.03 -21.08
CA ALA A 69 -42.45 36.60 -21.36
C ALA A 69 -43.61 35.98 -22.17
N ASN A 70 -44.04 36.68 -23.22
CA ASN A 70 -45.28 36.39 -23.94
C ASN A 70 -45.04 35.68 -25.29
N LYS A 71 -43.83 35.15 -25.51
CA LYS A 71 -43.42 34.47 -26.75
C LYS A 71 -43.44 35.37 -28.00
N VAL A 72 -43.52 36.70 -27.83
CA VAL A 72 -43.47 37.66 -28.94
C VAL A 72 -42.01 38.09 -29.17
N PRO A 73 -41.50 38.02 -30.41
CA PRO A 73 -40.16 38.49 -30.73
C PRO A 73 -40.09 40.02 -30.62
N VAL A 74 -39.10 40.52 -29.87
CA VAL A 74 -38.83 41.95 -29.69
C VAL A 74 -37.49 42.29 -30.32
N LYS A 75 -37.43 43.29 -31.20
CA LYS A 75 -36.16 43.79 -31.75
C LYS A 75 -35.36 44.42 -30.62
N ILE A 76 -34.18 43.86 -30.35
CA ILE A 76 -33.27 44.29 -29.28
C ILE A 76 -32.00 44.95 -29.81
N ALA A 77 -31.59 44.73 -31.06
CA ALA A 77 -30.44 45.42 -31.66
C ALA A 77 -30.57 45.53 -33.18
N GLU A 78 -29.74 46.38 -33.80
CA GLU A 78 -29.62 46.50 -35.26
C GLU A 78 -28.98 45.24 -35.89
N PRO A 79 -29.15 45.01 -37.22
CA PRO A 79 -28.65 43.83 -37.91
C PRO A 79 -27.17 43.59 -37.65
N GLN A 80 -26.86 42.41 -37.15
CA GLN A 80 -25.51 41.97 -36.85
C GLN A 80 -25.38 40.51 -37.26
N LYS A 81 -24.18 40.10 -37.69
CA LYS A 81 -23.92 38.70 -37.97
C LYS A 81 -23.86 37.92 -36.65
N GLU A 82 -24.51 36.78 -36.62
CA GLU A 82 -24.36 35.85 -35.51
C GLU A 82 -22.90 35.37 -35.45
N GLU A 83 -22.24 35.57 -34.31
CA GLU A 83 -20.96 34.91 -34.06
C GLU A 83 -21.23 33.46 -33.68
N ILE A 84 -20.85 32.57 -34.59
CA ILE A 84 -20.88 31.13 -34.40
C ILE A 84 -19.68 30.74 -33.54
N LEU A 85 -19.93 30.02 -32.44
CA LEU A 85 -18.89 29.49 -31.57
C LEU A 85 -18.86 27.97 -31.68
N ASP A 86 -17.70 27.45 -32.10
CA ASP A 86 -17.42 26.02 -32.07
C ASP A 86 -17.32 25.51 -30.63
N ALA A 87 -17.52 24.21 -30.45
CA ALA A 87 -17.31 23.55 -29.17
C ALA A 87 -15.85 23.75 -28.73
N GLN A 88 -15.63 23.95 -27.43
CA GLN A 88 -14.30 24.16 -26.87
C GLN A 88 -13.97 23.09 -25.84
N ALA A 89 -12.69 22.78 -25.71
CA ALA A 89 -12.17 21.86 -24.72
C ALA A 89 -11.10 22.57 -23.88
N SER A 90 -11.22 22.46 -22.56
CA SER A 90 -10.17 22.87 -21.63
C SER A 90 -9.60 21.65 -20.92
N VAL A 91 -8.27 21.61 -20.81
CA VAL A 91 -7.55 20.53 -20.11
C VAL A 91 -7.04 21.07 -18.79
N PHE A 92 -7.21 20.28 -17.75
CA PHE A 92 -6.62 20.52 -16.44
C PHE A 92 -5.74 19.34 -16.07
N VAL A 93 -4.45 19.57 -15.91
CA VAL A 93 -3.50 18.57 -15.41
C VAL A 93 -3.40 18.74 -13.90
N ALA A 94 -3.59 17.66 -13.15
CA ALA A 94 -3.46 17.68 -11.71
C ALA A 94 -2.03 18.09 -11.29
N PRO A 95 -1.84 18.70 -10.10
CA PRO A 95 -0.52 19.16 -9.65
C PRO A 95 0.55 18.05 -9.57
N ASP A 96 0.12 16.82 -9.28
CA ASP A 96 0.96 15.62 -9.25
C ASP A 96 1.34 15.11 -10.65
N ARG A 97 0.74 15.66 -11.71
CA ARG A 97 0.90 15.25 -13.12
C ARG A 97 0.55 13.78 -13.36
N MET A 98 -0.20 13.17 -12.45
CA MET A 98 -0.64 11.77 -12.57
C MET A 98 -1.99 11.64 -13.26
N LYS A 99 -2.76 12.73 -13.35
CA LYS A 99 -4.08 12.73 -13.99
C LYS A 99 -4.27 13.96 -14.85
N ALA A 100 -4.92 13.77 -16.00
CA ALA A 100 -5.41 14.86 -16.83
C ALA A 100 -6.92 14.78 -16.99
N TYR A 101 -7.57 15.93 -16.84
CA TYR A 101 -9.01 16.08 -16.93
C TYR A 101 -9.37 16.93 -18.14
N LEU A 102 -10.40 16.51 -18.86
CA LEU A 102 -10.99 17.23 -19.97
C LEU A 102 -12.34 17.80 -19.54
N THR A 103 -12.59 19.06 -19.88
CA THR A 103 -13.92 19.69 -19.74
C THR A 103 -14.34 20.23 -21.09
N LEU A 104 -15.53 19.85 -21.55
CA LEU A 104 -16.11 20.34 -22.78
C LEU A 104 -17.10 21.50 -22.53
N LEU A 105 -17.03 22.50 -23.40
CA LEU A 105 -18.00 23.58 -23.50
C LEU A 105 -18.84 23.40 -24.77
N PRO A 106 -20.18 23.56 -24.67
CA PRO A 106 -21.08 23.30 -25.79
C PRO A 106 -20.88 24.33 -26.91
N PRO A 107 -21.08 23.93 -28.18
CA PRO A 107 -21.07 24.87 -29.30
C PRO A 107 -22.30 25.80 -29.25
N GLU A 108 -22.17 27.00 -29.81
CA GLU A 108 -23.29 27.92 -30.06
C GLU A 108 -23.41 28.18 -31.55
N GLY A 109 -24.23 27.36 -32.22
CA GLY A 109 -24.40 27.39 -33.68
C GLY A 109 -23.22 26.80 -34.48
N GLY A 110 -22.12 26.45 -33.80
CA GLY A 110 -20.89 25.95 -34.41
C GLY A 110 -20.78 24.43 -34.42
N ARG A 111 -19.61 23.94 -34.86
CA ARG A 111 -19.36 22.50 -34.98
C ARG A 111 -18.96 21.87 -33.64
N MET A 112 -19.16 20.56 -33.54
CA MET A 112 -18.61 19.75 -32.45
C MET A 112 -17.10 19.49 -32.68
N LEU A 113 -16.37 19.26 -31.58
CA LEU A 113 -14.97 18.89 -31.64
C LEU A 113 -14.80 17.45 -32.13
N THR A 114 -13.78 17.21 -32.95
CA THR A 114 -13.40 15.86 -33.37
C THR A 114 -12.45 15.20 -32.37
N LYS A 115 -12.30 13.88 -32.47
CA LYS A 115 -11.35 13.12 -31.64
C LYS A 115 -9.91 13.65 -31.81
N ASP A 116 -9.48 13.89 -33.04
CA ASP A 116 -8.14 14.42 -33.34
C ASP A 116 -7.91 15.81 -32.72
N GLU A 117 -8.94 16.64 -32.67
CA GLU A 117 -8.87 17.94 -32.01
C GLU A 117 -8.75 17.79 -30.50
N LEU A 118 -9.49 16.87 -29.87
CA LEU A 118 -9.35 16.59 -28.44
C LEU A 118 -7.96 16.07 -28.10
N ILE A 119 -7.41 15.16 -28.92
CA ILE A 119 -6.05 14.64 -28.77
C ILE A 119 -5.03 15.78 -28.95
N SER A 120 -5.24 16.65 -29.92
CA SER A 120 -4.35 17.81 -30.15
C SER A 120 -4.38 18.78 -28.98
N VAL A 121 -5.56 19.05 -28.41
CA VAL A 121 -5.71 19.89 -27.22
C VAL A 121 -5.01 19.25 -26.02
N LEU A 122 -5.13 17.93 -25.82
CA LEU A 122 -4.42 17.21 -24.76
C LEU A 122 -2.90 17.31 -24.92
N LYS A 123 -2.38 17.05 -26.12
CA LYS A 123 -0.95 17.14 -26.43
C LYS A 123 -0.40 18.56 -26.25
N ASN A 124 -1.14 19.57 -26.68
CA ASN A 124 -0.76 20.99 -26.51
C ASN A 124 -0.70 21.41 -25.03
N ASN A 125 -1.45 20.73 -24.16
CA ASN A 125 -1.37 20.90 -22.71
C ASN A 125 -0.36 19.95 -22.04
N GLY A 126 0.49 19.28 -22.84
CA GLY A 126 1.57 18.41 -22.38
C GLY A 126 1.14 17.01 -21.98
N VAL A 127 -0.11 16.59 -22.25
CA VAL A 127 -0.60 15.23 -21.99
C VAL A 127 -0.24 14.34 -23.18
N ILE A 128 0.73 13.45 -22.99
CA ILE A 128 1.28 12.59 -24.05
C ILE A 128 1.24 11.10 -23.71
N PHE A 129 0.95 10.76 -22.45
CA PHE A 129 0.97 9.39 -21.94
C PHE A 129 -0.32 9.08 -21.18
N GLY A 130 -0.74 7.81 -21.21
CA GLY A 130 -1.88 7.32 -20.43
C GLY A 130 -3.27 7.78 -20.91
N ILE A 131 -3.38 8.28 -22.15
CA ILE A 131 -4.63 8.78 -22.71
C ILE A 131 -5.59 7.60 -22.99
N ASN A 132 -6.80 7.69 -22.45
CA ASN A 132 -7.84 6.69 -22.68
C ASN A 132 -8.59 6.99 -23.99
N ASP A 133 -8.16 6.35 -25.06
CA ASP A 133 -8.67 6.54 -26.42
C ASP A 133 -10.17 6.18 -26.56
N LEU A 134 -10.60 5.07 -25.92
CA LEU A 134 -12.00 4.63 -25.91
C LEU A 134 -12.91 5.65 -25.22
N LEU A 135 -12.45 6.26 -24.13
CA LEU A 135 -13.20 7.29 -23.44
C LEU A 135 -13.35 8.55 -24.29
N LEU A 136 -12.31 8.95 -25.03
CA LEU A 136 -12.41 10.08 -25.96
C LEU A 136 -13.43 9.82 -27.07
N GLU A 137 -13.50 8.61 -27.61
CA GLU A 137 -14.54 8.25 -28.58
C GLU A 137 -15.95 8.35 -28.00
N GLY A 138 -16.12 7.89 -26.76
CA GLY A 138 -17.38 8.01 -26.03
C GLY A 138 -17.79 9.46 -25.83
N ILE A 139 -16.84 10.33 -25.48
CA ILE A 139 -17.05 11.77 -25.28
C ILE A 139 -17.44 12.46 -26.60
N VAL A 140 -16.84 12.10 -27.73
CA VAL A 140 -17.21 12.68 -29.03
C VAL A 140 -18.60 12.24 -29.48
N LYS A 141 -18.96 10.97 -29.26
CA LYS A 141 -20.28 10.43 -29.62
C LYS A 141 -21.41 10.95 -28.72
N ASN A 142 -21.14 11.07 -27.41
CA ASN A 142 -22.10 11.54 -26.41
C ASN A 142 -21.43 12.60 -25.53
N PRO A 143 -21.38 13.87 -25.97
CA PRO A 143 -20.65 14.90 -25.27
C PRO A 143 -21.29 15.26 -23.94
N ILE A 144 -20.48 15.20 -22.88
CA ILE A 144 -20.86 15.61 -21.54
C ILE A 144 -20.23 16.98 -21.28
N TYR A 145 -21.07 18.01 -21.23
CA TYR A 145 -20.62 19.40 -21.06
C TYR A 145 -20.52 19.82 -19.60
N GLY A 146 -19.58 20.71 -19.31
CA GLY A 146 -19.42 21.36 -17.99
C GLY A 146 -18.97 20.44 -16.86
N LYS A 147 -18.58 19.19 -17.15
CA LYS A 147 -18.02 18.25 -16.19
C LYS A 147 -16.55 17.97 -16.49
N MET A 148 -15.77 17.80 -15.43
CA MET A 148 -14.38 17.34 -15.52
C MET A 148 -14.36 15.81 -15.66
N ILE A 149 -13.79 15.32 -16.75
CA ILE A 149 -13.68 13.88 -17.04
C ILE A 149 -12.21 13.51 -17.03
N CYS A 150 -11.82 12.50 -16.24
CA CYS A 150 -10.45 11.99 -16.26
C CYS A 150 -10.21 11.26 -17.59
N VAL A 151 -9.34 11.81 -18.45
CA VAL A 151 -9.09 11.28 -19.80
C VAL A 151 -7.67 10.73 -19.97
N ALA A 152 -6.78 11.00 -19.03
CA ALA A 152 -5.47 10.37 -19.00
C ALA A 152 -5.01 10.09 -17.56
N GLU A 153 -4.40 8.94 -17.35
CA GLU A 153 -3.81 8.53 -16.08
C GLU A 153 -2.37 8.05 -16.28
N GLY A 154 -1.46 8.57 -15.48
CA GLY A 154 -0.07 8.12 -15.45
C GLY A 154 0.06 6.77 -14.73
N GLU A 155 1.19 6.12 -14.95
CA GLU A 155 1.57 4.90 -14.26
C GLU A 155 2.28 5.25 -12.95
N PRO A 156 1.72 4.90 -11.77
CA PRO A 156 2.38 5.19 -10.50
C PRO A 156 3.65 4.32 -10.33
N PRO A 157 4.70 4.84 -9.68
CA PRO A 157 5.90 4.05 -9.39
C PRO A 157 5.59 2.92 -8.40
N ILE A 158 6.25 1.79 -8.57
CA ILE A 158 6.18 0.65 -7.64
C ILE A 158 7.47 0.64 -6.84
N ASN A 159 7.38 0.86 -5.54
CA ASN A 159 8.57 0.82 -4.67
C ASN A 159 9.14 -0.60 -4.59
N GLY A 160 10.47 -0.68 -4.51
CA GLY A 160 11.19 -1.94 -4.34
C GLY A 160 10.93 -2.56 -2.97
N GLN A 161 10.95 -3.89 -2.92
CA GLN A 161 10.80 -4.63 -1.67
C GLN A 161 12.07 -4.53 -0.83
N ASN A 162 11.93 -4.25 0.47
CA ASN A 162 13.07 -4.25 1.37
C ASN A 162 13.70 -5.63 1.45
N GLY A 163 15.02 -5.67 1.55
CA GLY A 163 15.72 -6.88 1.93
C GLY A 163 15.27 -7.32 3.31
N LYS A 164 15.26 -8.63 3.53
CA LYS A 164 14.84 -9.23 4.80
C LYS A 164 15.79 -10.34 5.19
N VAL A 165 15.84 -10.65 6.48
CA VAL A 165 16.60 -11.79 6.99
C VAL A 165 15.61 -12.92 7.25
N GLU A 166 15.81 -14.03 6.58
CA GLU A 166 15.07 -15.26 6.80
C GLU A 166 15.84 -16.11 7.81
N PHE A 167 15.21 -16.45 8.92
CA PHE A 167 15.82 -17.24 9.99
C PHE A 167 15.45 -18.72 9.82
N HIS A 168 16.44 -19.60 9.96
CA HIS A 168 16.30 -21.06 9.85
C HIS A 168 16.13 -21.75 11.20
N PHE A 169 15.85 -20.98 12.26
CA PHE A 169 15.57 -21.45 13.61
C PHE A 169 14.38 -20.70 14.19
N ASN A 170 13.76 -21.25 15.23
CA ASN A 170 12.59 -20.63 15.82
C ASN A 170 12.97 -19.45 16.73
N ILE A 171 12.64 -18.23 16.30
CA ILE A 171 12.89 -17.00 17.08
C ILE A 171 11.89 -16.87 18.23
N LYS A 172 10.68 -17.43 18.07
CA LYS A 172 9.61 -17.36 19.07
C LYS A 172 9.68 -18.61 19.92
N LYS A 173 10.12 -18.46 21.18
CA LYS A 173 10.08 -19.51 22.20
C LYS A 173 8.63 -19.80 22.63
N ASP A 174 7.85 -20.39 21.73
CA ASP A 174 6.56 -20.97 22.05
C ASP A 174 6.85 -22.31 22.76
N THR A 175 6.87 -22.31 24.09
CA THR A 175 6.92 -23.52 24.92
C THR A 175 5.58 -24.23 24.86
N LYS A 176 5.22 -24.75 23.67
CA LYS A 176 4.03 -25.61 23.51
C LYS A 176 4.45 -27.04 23.80
N PRO A 177 3.80 -27.72 24.76
CA PRO A 177 4.10 -29.11 25.04
C PRO A 177 3.73 -29.98 23.84
N THR A 178 4.52 -31.02 23.60
CA THR A 178 4.36 -31.90 22.43
C THR A 178 3.10 -32.76 22.60
N ILE A 179 2.21 -32.74 21.61
CA ILE A 179 1.02 -33.60 21.58
C ILE A 179 1.42 -34.93 20.93
N LEU A 180 1.29 -36.03 21.67
CA LEU A 180 1.58 -37.38 21.18
C LEU A 180 0.50 -37.85 20.21
N ALA A 181 0.80 -38.89 19.43
CA ALA A 181 -0.11 -39.45 18.42
C ALA A 181 -1.45 -39.98 18.98
N ASP A 182 -1.51 -40.20 20.29
CA ASP A 182 -2.71 -40.62 21.04
C ASP A 182 -3.51 -39.44 21.63
N GLY A 183 -3.09 -38.20 21.37
CA GLY A 183 -3.73 -36.98 21.89
C GLY A 183 -3.34 -36.61 23.33
N SER A 184 -2.46 -37.37 23.98
CA SER A 184 -1.89 -37.03 25.29
C SER A 184 -0.75 -36.00 25.15
N VAL A 185 -0.58 -35.17 26.17
CA VAL A 185 0.41 -34.07 26.16
C VAL A 185 1.64 -34.54 26.93
N ASP A 186 2.79 -34.64 26.26
CA ASP A 186 4.07 -34.96 26.90
C ASP A 186 4.74 -33.68 27.42
N PHE A 187 4.61 -33.45 28.73
CA PHE A 187 5.26 -32.34 29.43
C PHE A 187 6.79 -32.52 29.56
N ARG A 188 7.34 -33.65 29.11
CA ARG A 188 8.79 -33.93 29.18
C ARG A 188 9.55 -33.47 27.95
N GLN A 189 8.90 -33.23 26.80
CA GLN A 189 9.56 -32.71 25.60
C GLN A 189 9.06 -31.31 25.28
N LEU A 190 9.71 -30.32 25.90
CA LEU A 190 9.38 -28.91 25.76
C LEU A 190 10.22 -28.19 24.69
N ASN A 191 11.17 -28.88 24.03
CA ASN A 191 12.07 -28.34 22.98
C ASN A 191 12.57 -26.91 23.28
N ILE A 192 12.98 -26.69 24.54
CA ILE A 192 13.36 -25.35 25.04
C ILE A 192 14.68 -24.87 24.40
N VAL A 193 15.47 -25.81 23.86
CA VAL A 193 16.81 -25.57 23.34
C VAL A 193 16.88 -25.81 21.84
N GLU A 194 17.01 -24.72 21.08
CA GLU A 194 17.32 -24.78 19.65
C GLU A 194 18.81 -25.10 19.45
N ASN A 195 19.10 -26.37 19.21
CA ASN A 195 20.45 -26.88 19.00
C ASN A 195 20.92 -26.59 17.57
N VAL A 196 22.16 -26.11 17.43
CA VAL A 196 22.83 -25.90 16.15
C VAL A 196 24.22 -26.51 16.16
N ARG A 197 24.65 -27.01 15.00
CA ARG A 197 26.00 -27.53 14.79
C ARG A 197 26.90 -26.51 14.11
N LYS A 198 28.21 -26.62 14.31
CA LYS A 198 29.21 -25.85 13.56
C LYS A 198 29.00 -26.02 12.06
N GLY A 199 28.97 -24.90 11.34
CA GLY A 199 28.69 -24.83 9.91
C GLY A 199 27.20 -24.83 9.55
N GLN A 200 26.29 -25.03 10.52
CA GLN A 200 24.86 -24.96 10.26
C GLN A 200 24.43 -23.53 9.93
N LYS A 201 23.62 -23.39 8.88
CA LYS A 201 23.05 -22.12 8.45
C LYS A 201 21.98 -21.65 9.43
N LEU A 202 22.14 -20.43 9.95
CA LEU A 202 21.25 -19.81 10.95
C LEU A 202 20.26 -18.85 10.32
N CYS A 203 20.71 -18.07 9.33
CA CYS A 203 19.82 -17.18 8.57
C CYS A 203 20.37 -16.91 7.17
N THR A 204 19.47 -16.51 6.26
CA THR A 204 19.79 -16.06 4.90
C THR A 204 19.36 -14.61 4.71
N LEU A 205 20.22 -13.80 4.10
CA LEU A 205 19.91 -12.46 3.64
C LEU A 205 19.18 -12.54 2.30
N ILE A 206 17.94 -12.09 2.28
CA ILE A 206 17.18 -11.89 1.05
C ILE A 206 17.47 -10.47 0.56
N PRO A 207 18.05 -10.31 -0.64
CA PRO A 207 18.42 -9.00 -1.15
C PRO A 207 17.19 -8.10 -1.36
N PRO A 208 17.34 -6.78 -1.27
CA PRO A 208 16.28 -5.87 -1.67
C PRO A 208 16.02 -5.96 -3.17
N GLU A 209 14.80 -5.65 -3.56
CA GLU A 209 14.42 -5.48 -4.97
C GLU A 209 14.44 -3.99 -5.34
N ASP A 210 14.74 -3.72 -6.61
CA ASP A 210 14.62 -2.38 -7.17
C ASP A 210 13.15 -2.01 -7.37
N GLY A 211 12.86 -0.71 -7.26
CA GLY A 211 11.55 -0.20 -7.62
C GLY A 211 11.41 -0.05 -9.13
N ILE A 212 10.18 -0.16 -9.62
CA ILE A 212 9.84 0.08 -11.03
C ILE A 212 9.42 1.54 -11.15
N PRO A 213 10.15 2.37 -11.92
CA PRO A 213 9.78 3.77 -12.11
C PRO A 213 8.41 3.87 -12.78
N GLY A 214 7.62 4.84 -12.32
CA GLY A 214 6.34 5.18 -12.93
C GLY A 214 6.52 6.18 -14.07
N LYS A 215 5.41 6.58 -14.69
CA LYS A 215 5.40 7.57 -15.76
C LYS A 215 4.18 8.49 -15.63
N THR A 216 4.43 9.79 -15.56
CA THR A 216 3.37 10.82 -15.51
C THR A 216 2.59 10.89 -16.82
N VAL A 217 1.43 11.56 -16.83
CA VAL A 217 0.67 11.82 -18.08
C VAL A 217 1.44 12.71 -19.07
N MET A 218 2.48 13.41 -18.59
CA MET A 218 3.38 14.21 -19.41
C MET A 218 4.60 13.43 -19.93
N GLY A 219 4.66 12.13 -19.68
CA GLY A 219 5.75 11.25 -20.12
C GLY A 219 7.04 11.34 -19.29
N ALA A 220 7.09 12.21 -18.28
CA ALA A 220 8.20 12.28 -17.34
C ALA A 220 8.19 11.06 -16.39
N ASP A 221 9.35 10.47 -16.15
CA ASP A 221 9.50 9.33 -15.24
C ASP A 221 9.34 9.77 -13.79
N VAL A 222 8.61 8.96 -13.02
CA VAL A 222 8.45 9.13 -11.57
C VAL A 222 9.38 8.14 -10.89
N PRO A 223 10.41 8.60 -10.15
CA PRO A 223 11.37 7.70 -9.53
C PRO A 223 10.68 6.82 -8.48
N ALA A 224 10.93 5.51 -8.56
CA ALA A 224 10.57 4.59 -7.50
C ALA A 224 11.67 4.56 -6.43
N LYS A 225 11.27 4.26 -5.19
CA LYS A 225 12.24 4.08 -4.11
C LYS A 225 12.78 2.64 -4.18
N PRO A 226 14.12 2.44 -4.21
CA PRO A 226 14.68 1.09 -4.10
C PRO A 226 14.42 0.52 -2.70
N GLY A 227 14.36 -0.81 -2.61
CA GLY A 227 14.26 -1.50 -1.34
C GLY A 227 15.45 -1.20 -0.43
N LYS A 228 15.21 -1.09 0.88
CA LYS A 228 16.29 -0.91 1.85
C LYS A 228 17.09 -2.21 2.00
N LYS A 229 18.42 -2.10 2.04
CA LYS A 229 19.30 -3.22 2.33
C LYS A 229 19.08 -3.71 3.77
N ALA A 230 18.85 -5.01 3.94
CA ALA A 230 18.94 -5.65 5.25
C ALA A 230 20.40 -5.90 5.62
N SER A 231 20.67 -5.96 6.92
CA SER A 231 21.97 -6.33 7.46
C SER A 231 21.86 -7.66 8.19
N LEU A 232 22.90 -8.48 8.09
CA LEU A 232 22.96 -9.76 8.79
C LEU A 232 23.16 -9.52 10.30
N PRO A 233 22.29 -10.04 11.17
CA PRO A 233 22.31 -9.82 12.61
C PRO A 233 23.40 -10.67 13.29
N ARG A 234 24.67 -10.32 13.07
CA ARG A 234 25.82 -11.08 13.59
C ARG A 234 26.06 -10.81 15.07
N GLY A 235 26.07 -11.87 15.88
CA GLY A 235 26.48 -11.88 17.28
C GLY A 235 27.70 -12.78 17.54
N LYS A 236 27.75 -13.36 18.74
CA LYS A 236 28.84 -14.22 19.23
C LYS A 236 28.79 -15.61 18.60
N ASN A 237 29.96 -16.14 18.24
CA ASN A 237 30.13 -17.47 17.65
C ASN A 237 29.31 -17.71 16.38
N VAL A 238 29.12 -16.65 15.61
CA VAL A 238 28.43 -16.65 14.32
C VAL A 238 29.30 -15.95 13.29
N GLU A 239 29.45 -16.59 12.14
CA GLU A 239 30.28 -16.15 11.02
C GLU A 239 29.47 -16.06 9.73
N PRO A 240 29.81 -15.15 8.81
CA PRO A 240 29.23 -15.18 7.46
C PRO A 240 29.68 -16.42 6.70
N ASP A 241 28.84 -16.90 5.77
CA ASP A 241 29.26 -17.87 4.77
C ASP A 241 30.25 -17.25 3.76
N GLU A 242 30.83 -18.09 2.89
CA GLU A 242 31.81 -17.65 1.88
C GLU A 242 31.26 -16.56 0.94
N GLU A 243 29.95 -16.58 0.67
CA GLU A 243 29.27 -15.60 -0.17
C GLU A 243 28.87 -14.31 0.58
N GLY A 244 28.98 -14.29 1.92
CA GLY A 244 28.54 -13.19 2.76
C GLY A 244 27.02 -12.97 2.78
N ARG A 245 26.23 -13.97 2.38
CA ARG A 245 24.76 -13.90 2.27
C ARG A 245 24.04 -14.67 3.36
N SER A 246 24.71 -15.58 4.04
CA SER A 246 24.14 -16.32 5.16
C SER A 246 25.00 -16.14 6.40
N LEU A 247 24.41 -16.36 7.58
CA LEU A 247 25.17 -16.57 8.80
C LEU A 247 25.17 -18.06 9.14
N ILE A 248 26.34 -18.57 9.52
CA ILE A 248 26.58 -19.93 9.95
C ILE A 248 27.08 -19.95 11.40
N ALA A 249 26.78 -21.02 12.13
CA ALA A 249 27.31 -21.22 13.47
C ALA A 249 28.81 -21.58 13.42
N SER A 250 29.63 -20.91 14.22
CA SER A 250 31.07 -21.19 14.31
C SER A 250 31.41 -22.35 15.25
N ILE A 251 30.47 -22.70 16.14
CA ILE A 251 30.59 -23.75 17.15
C ILE A 251 29.27 -24.52 17.28
N ASP A 252 29.33 -25.71 17.87
CA ASP A 252 28.15 -26.43 18.32
C ASP A 252 27.56 -25.75 19.57
N GLY A 253 26.24 -25.60 19.63
CA GLY A 253 25.60 -24.97 20.78
C GLY A 253 24.13 -24.60 20.60
N GLN A 254 23.65 -23.68 21.44
CA GLN A 254 22.29 -23.16 21.41
C GLN A 254 22.26 -21.86 20.62
N VAL A 255 21.36 -21.76 19.65
CA VAL A 255 21.09 -20.48 18.96
C VAL A 255 20.11 -19.64 19.77
N VAL A 256 20.47 -18.38 19.98
CA VAL A 256 19.65 -17.39 20.68
C VAL A 256 19.61 -16.10 19.86
N TYR A 257 18.40 -15.58 19.66
CA TYR A 257 18.20 -14.25 19.08
C TYR A 257 17.87 -13.25 20.18
N ASN A 258 18.79 -12.35 20.49
CA ASN A 258 18.65 -11.27 21.48
C ASN A 258 19.43 -10.03 21.04
N ASP A 259 19.00 -8.85 21.49
CA ASP A 259 19.61 -7.56 21.10
C ASP A 259 19.75 -7.39 19.58
N GLU A 260 18.75 -7.86 18.83
CA GLU A 260 18.71 -7.89 17.36
C GLU A 260 19.87 -8.68 16.72
N LYS A 261 20.55 -9.55 17.48
CA LYS A 261 21.69 -10.35 17.04
C LYS A 261 21.46 -11.84 17.27
N ILE A 262 22.03 -12.65 16.38
CA ILE A 262 22.09 -14.11 16.50
C ILE A 262 23.38 -14.46 17.24
N ASN A 263 23.24 -15.15 18.36
CA ASN A 263 24.33 -15.64 19.17
C ASN A 263 24.25 -17.16 19.27
N VAL A 264 25.41 -17.83 19.28
CA VAL A 264 25.50 -19.26 19.57
C VAL A 264 26.30 -19.45 20.85
N PHE A 265 25.75 -20.20 21.81
CA PHE A 265 26.41 -20.49 23.09
C PHE A 265 26.67 -21.98 23.22
N SER A 266 27.90 -22.38 23.51
CA SER A 266 28.29 -23.79 23.73
C SER A 266 27.91 -24.32 25.12
N ILE A 267 27.36 -23.46 25.99
CA ILE A 267 26.96 -23.80 27.35
C ILE A 267 25.49 -23.45 27.49
N TYR A 268 24.69 -24.43 27.92
CA TYR A 268 23.31 -24.22 28.31
C TYR A 268 23.21 -24.21 29.83
N GLU A 269 22.87 -23.06 30.41
CA GLU A 269 22.73 -22.88 31.84
C GLU A 269 21.26 -22.91 32.26
N VAL A 270 20.92 -23.84 33.15
CA VAL A 270 19.60 -23.97 33.76
C VAL A 270 19.68 -23.34 35.15
N HIS A 271 19.06 -22.18 35.32
CA HIS A 271 19.05 -21.44 36.58
C HIS A 271 18.05 -21.99 37.63
N ALA A 272 17.32 -23.06 37.30
CA ALA A 272 16.27 -23.66 38.12
C ALA A 272 16.42 -25.19 38.18
N ASP A 273 15.43 -25.85 38.80
CA ASP A 273 15.35 -27.30 38.86
C ASP A 273 14.88 -27.88 37.51
N VAL A 274 15.36 -29.09 37.20
CA VAL A 274 14.87 -29.88 36.07
C VAL A 274 13.64 -30.66 36.55
N ASP A 275 12.46 -30.10 36.26
CA ASP A 275 11.15 -30.59 36.68
C ASP A 275 10.12 -30.53 35.52
N ASN A 276 8.82 -30.60 35.81
CA ASN A 276 7.76 -30.52 34.79
C ASN A 276 7.73 -29.18 34.03
N SER A 277 8.35 -28.12 34.57
CA SER A 277 8.43 -26.80 33.91
C SER A 277 9.58 -26.73 32.90
N THR A 278 10.66 -27.45 33.16
CA THR A 278 11.86 -27.51 32.29
C THR A 278 11.82 -28.70 31.32
N GLY A 279 11.24 -29.82 31.75
CA GLY A 279 11.21 -31.06 30.98
C GLY A 279 12.59 -31.73 30.86
N ASN A 280 12.69 -32.70 29.95
CA ASN A 280 13.97 -33.30 29.58
C ASN A 280 14.81 -32.31 28.78
N ILE A 281 16.12 -32.36 28.99
CA ILE A 281 17.07 -31.48 28.32
C ILE A 281 17.96 -32.31 27.42
N SER A 282 18.06 -31.93 26.15
CA SER A 282 19.02 -32.49 25.21
C SER A 282 19.79 -31.35 24.56
N PHE A 283 21.11 -31.36 24.71
CA PHE A 283 21.98 -30.28 24.25
C PHE A 283 23.26 -30.82 23.62
N VAL A 284 23.69 -30.25 22.49
CA VAL A 284 24.91 -30.69 21.80
C VAL A 284 26.21 -30.23 22.47
N GLY A 285 26.14 -29.27 23.40
CA GLY A 285 27.28 -28.74 24.14
C GLY A 285 27.26 -29.10 25.62
N ASN A 286 27.81 -28.22 26.45
CA ASN A 286 27.89 -28.40 27.91
C ASN A 286 26.60 -27.95 28.60
N ILE A 287 26.14 -28.69 29.59
CA ILE A 287 24.97 -28.32 30.41
C ILE A 287 25.44 -27.98 31.82
N ILE A 288 24.99 -26.83 32.35
CA ILE A 288 25.19 -26.45 33.75
C ILE A 288 23.81 -26.30 34.40
N ILE A 289 23.53 -27.11 35.41
CA ILE A 289 22.28 -27.06 36.18
C ILE A 289 22.58 -26.48 37.55
N ARG A 290 21.99 -25.31 37.85
CA ARG A 290 22.13 -24.63 39.14
C ARG A 290 21.21 -25.23 40.22
N GLY A 291 20.12 -25.85 39.80
CA GLY A 291 19.14 -26.50 40.67
C GLY A 291 19.34 -28.01 40.82
N ASN A 292 18.28 -28.68 41.24
CA ASN A 292 18.17 -30.13 41.36
C ASN A 292 17.72 -30.76 40.05
N VAL A 293 17.97 -32.07 39.89
CA VAL A 293 17.41 -32.86 38.80
C VAL A 293 16.44 -33.87 39.40
N LEU A 294 15.13 -33.66 39.21
CA LEU A 294 14.09 -34.46 39.84
C LEU A 294 13.94 -35.84 39.19
N SER A 295 13.26 -36.74 39.89
CA SER A 295 13.04 -38.11 39.44
C SER A 295 12.22 -38.21 38.17
N GLY A 296 12.67 -39.07 37.26
CA GLY A 296 11.98 -39.34 35.99
C GLY A 296 12.32 -38.38 34.85
N PHE A 297 13.24 -37.43 35.06
CA PHE A 297 13.78 -36.57 34.00
C PHE A 297 15.10 -37.10 33.45
N THR A 298 15.35 -36.74 32.19
CA THR A 298 16.57 -37.09 31.46
C THR A 298 17.29 -35.81 31.03
N VAL A 299 18.59 -35.76 31.31
CA VAL A 299 19.51 -34.72 30.84
C VAL A 299 20.54 -35.39 29.95
N GLU A 300 20.63 -34.98 28.68
CA GLU A 300 21.58 -35.49 27.69
C GLU A 300 22.44 -34.34 27.14
N ALA A 301 23.76 -34.43 27.30
CA ALA A 301 24.73 -33.47 26.77
C ALA A 301 25.70 -34.15 25.81
N GLY A 302 25.96 -33.53 24.66
CA GLY A 302 27.08 -33.88 23.77
C GLY A 302 28.44 -33.43 24.30
N GLY A 303 28.47 -32.62 25.36
CA GLY A 303 29.67 -32.26 26.11
C GLY A 303 29.60 -32.74 27.56
N ASN A 304 30.00 -31.87 28.48
CA ASN A 304 30.00 -32.13 29.91
C ASN A 304 28.66 -31.76 30.57
N VAL A 305 28.33 -32.42 31.68
CA VAL A 305 27.20 -32.04 32.55
C VAL A 305 27.71 -31.67 33.93
N GLU A 306 27.41 -30.46 34.40
CA GLU A 306 27.66 -30.05 35.79
C GLU A 306 26.33 -29.79 36.51
N VAL A 307 26.12 -30.46 37.65
CA VAL A 307 24.94 -30.27 38.50
C VAL A 307 25.36 -29.72 39.87
N TRP A 308 24.83 -28.55 40.22
CA TRP A 308 25.09 -27.88 41.50
C TRP A 308 24.14 -28.30 42.62
N GLY A 309 22.95 -28.79 42.28
CA GLY A 309 21.98 -29.37 43.22
C GLY A 309 22.13 -30.88 43.39
N VAL A 310 21.09 -31.51 43.90
CA VAL A 310 20.99 -32.96 44.10
C VAL A 310 20.35 -33.62 42.88
N VAL A 311 20.86 -34.78 42.48
CA VAL A 311 20.25 -35.61 41.44
C VAL A 311 19.39 -36.69 42.09
N GLU A 312 18.07 -36.62 41.90
CA GLU A 312 17.10 -37.53 42.51
C GLU A 312 16.56 -38.51 41.48
N GLY A 313 16.99 -39.77 41.46
CA GLY A 313 16.37 -40.80 40.60
C GLY A 313 16.25 -40.45 39.10
N ALA A 314 17.13 -39.59 38.58
CA ALA A 314 17.12 -39.08 37.21
C ALA A 314 18.13 -39.81 36.31
N VAL A 315 18.04 -39.60 35.00
CA VAL A 315 19.01 -40.11 34.03
C VAL A 315 19.86 -38.95 33.50
N ILE A 316 21.17 -39.01 33.75
CA ILE A 316 22.13 -38.04 33.21
C ILE A 316 23.04 -38.78 32.23
N LYS A 317 23.11 -38.26 31.00
CA LYS A 317 24.01 -38.74 29.95
C LYS A 317 24.88 -37.59 29.48
N ALA A 318 26.18 -37.82 29.42
CA ALA A 318 27.16 -36.89 28.89
C ALA A 318 28.12 -37.67 27.99
N ASP A 319 28.43 -37.15 26.80
CA ASP A 319 29.52 -37.69 26.00
C ASP A 319 30.90 -37.34 26.61
N GLY A 320 30.96 -36.28 27.43
CA GLY A 320 32.12 -35.90 28.23
C GLY A 320 32.01 -36.30 29.71
N ASP A 321 32.39 -35.39 30.61
CA ASP A 321 32.43 -35.60 32.05
C ASP A 321 31.08 -35.26 32.72
N ILE A 322 30.75 -35.96 33.81
CA ILE A 322 29.62 -35.64 34.70
C ILE A 322 30.17 -35.19 36.05
N VAL A 323 29.87 -33.94 36.44
CA VAL A 323 30.27 -33.38 37.73
C VAL A 323 29.04 -33.15 38.61
N LEU A 324 28.92 -33.90 39.69
CA LEU A 324 27.85 -33.72 40.69
C LEU A 324 28.41 -33.05 41.95
N ARG A 325 28.02 -31.80 42.21
CA ARG A 325 28.52 -31.03 43.38
C ARG A 325 27.92 -31.48 44.71
N ARG A 326 26.71 -32.07 44.71
CA ARG A 326 26.01 -32.55 45.92
C ARG A 326 25.65 -34.04 45.86
N GLY A 327 26.17 -34.77 44.88
CA GLY A 327 25.94 -36.21 44.71
C GLY A 327 24.56 -36.57 44.17
N MET A 328 24.24 -37.86 44.28
CA MET A 328 23.04 -38.47 43.70
C MET A 328 22.29 -39.32 44.74
N GLN A 329 20.97 -39.17 44.78
CA GLN A 329 20.06 -39.99 45.57
C GLN A 329 19.11 -40.75 44.63
N GLY A 330 19.55 -41.94 44.19
CA GLY A 330 18.88 -42.68 43.12
C GLY A 330 17.74 -43.62 43.54
N LEU A 331 17.70 -44.09 44.80
CA LEU A 331 16.82 -45.17 45.28
C LEU A 331 16.70 -46.35 44.28
N GLY A 332 17.79 -46.68 43.57
CA GLY A 332 17.86 -47.75 42.56
C GLY A 332 17.27 -47.41 41.18
N LYS A 333 16.82 -46.18 40.93
CA LYS A 333 16.14 -45.77 39.69
C LYS A 333 16.92 -44.81 38.80
N GLY A 334 17.88 -44.07 39.35
CA GLY A 334 18.66 -43.12 38.56
C GLY A 334 19.86 -43.77 37.86
N LYS A 335 20.34 -43.15 36.78
CA LYS A 335 21.44 -43.65 35.96
C LYS A 335 22.36 -42.50 35.52
N LEU A 336 23.67 -42.67 35.71
CA LEU A 336 24.70 -41.78 35.17
C LEU A 336 25.42 -42.52 34.04
N ILE A 337 25.57 -41.88 32.88
CA ILE A 337 26.29 -42.42 31.72
C ILE A 337 27.23 -41.33 31.22
N SER A 338 28.54 -41.55 31.37
CA SER A 338 29.58 -40.62 30.89
C SER A 338 30.42 -41.29 29.83
N GLY A 339 30.84 -40.53 28.81
CA GLY A 339 31.95 -40.90 27.94
C GLY A 339 33.33 -40.56 28.55
N GLY A 340 33.37 -39.65 29.52
CA GLY A 340 34.54 -39.27 30.32
C GLY A 340 34.45 -39.75 31.79
N ASP A 341 34.83 -38.87 32.72
CA ASP A 341 34.86 -39.15 34.16
C ASP A 341 33.54 -38.77 34.87
N ILE A 342 33.26 -39.43 36.01
CA ILE A 342 32.13 -39.16 36.93
C ILE A 342 32.65 -38.87 38.34
#